data_AF-A0A535IFJ9-F1
#
_entry.id   AF-A0A535IFJ9-F1
#
_cell.length_a   1.000
_cell.length_b   1.000
_cell.length_c   1.000
_cell.angle_alpha   90.00
_cell.angle_beta   90.00
_cell.angle_gamma   90.00
#
_symmetry.space_group_name_H-M   'P 1'
#
loop_
_entity.id
_entity.type
_entity.pdbx_description
1 polymer ?
#
loop_
_entity_poly.entity_id
_entity_poly.type
_entity_poly.pdbx_seq_one_letter_code
_entity_poly.pdbx_strand_id
1 'polypeptide(L)'
;MNRRPPWWPENEPFPPAQFRRMRGRFFGRFLAFFGLFIFLSVSASLLLFWFIVAGFGLLPGGAHPGFPFPFAFVCFLLTLVVVSLGIASRGLGRMTAPLDQMIDAAGRVAAGDYSTRVTERGPREVRTLARAFNGMSERLQAHDEQRRRMMADVAHELRTPLAVIQGNLEGLLDQVYPRDDAHLASLLEETRLLTRLVEDLRTLALSE
;
A
#
# COMPACT_ATOMS: atom_id res chain seq x y z
N MET A 1 -0.67 -5.72 -20.63
CA MET A 1 -1.45 -6.83 -20.05
C MET A 1 -2.01 -6.36 -18.69
N ASN A 2 -3.07 -5.54 -18.68
CA ASN A 2 -3.67 -5.01 -17.44
C ASN A 2 -4.67 -6.04 -16.90
N ARG A 3 -4.25 -6.90 -15.97
CA ARG A 3 -5.20 -7.74 -15.22
C ARG A 3 -5.67 -6.96 -14.00
N ARG A 4 -6.99 -6.82 -13.86
CA ARG A 4 -7.64 -6.23 -12.69
C ARG A 4 -7.26 -7.06 -11.46
N PRO A 5 -6.81 -6.45 -10.35
CA PRO A 5 -6.56 -7.18 -9.12
C PRO A 5 -7.88 -7.73 -8.53
N PRO A 6 -7.85 -8.92 -7.89
CA PRO A 6 -9.06 -9.55 -7.35
C PRO A 6 -9.72 -8.79 -6.19
N TRP A 7 -8.99 -7.87 -5.54
CA TRP A 7 -9.46 -7.06 -4.42
C TRP A 7 -10.08 -5.71 -4.85
N TRP A 8 -10.09 -5.39 -6.14
CA TRP A 8 -10.55 -4.08 -6.63
C TRP A 8 -12.10 -4.00 -6.67
N PRO A 9 -12.72 -2.92 -6.17
CA PRO A 9 -14.19 -2.78 -6.15
C PRO A 9 -14.81 -2.95 -7.53
N GLU A 10 -15.87 -3.78 -7.64
CA GLU A 10 -16.49 -4.10 -8.93
C GLU A 10 -17.03 -2.88 -9.68
N ASN A 11 -17.49 -1.90 -8.92
CA ASN A 11 -18.10 -0.65 -9.37
C ASN A 11 -17.10 0.44 -9.80
N GLU A 12 -15.79 0.24 -9.63
CA GLU A 12 -14.79 1.24 -10.00
C GLU A 12 -13.97 0.84 -11.24
N PRO A 13 -13.77 1.76 -12.22
CA PRO A 13 -12.94 1.50 -13.38
C PRO A 13 -11.46 1.38 -12.98
N PHE A 14 -10.85 0.25 -13.33
CA PHE A 14 -9.42 0.03 -13.14
C PHE A 14 -8.65 0.41 -14.42
N PRO A 15 -7.62 1.26 -14.36
CA PRO A 15 -7.03 1.92 -13.19
C PRO A 15 -7.79 3.20 -12.74
N PRO A 16 -7.71 3.56 -11.45
CA PRO A 16 -8.46 4.68 -10.87
C PRO A 16 -8.16 6.03 -11.54
N ALA A 17 -9.19 6.84 -11.80
CA ALA A 17 -9.08 8.13 -12.51
C ALA A 17 -8.16 9.15 -11.81
N GLN A 18 -8.07 9.10 -10.48
CA GLN A 18 -7.17 9.94 -9.69
C GLN A 18 -5.68 9.66 -9.96
N PHE A 19 -5.32 8.42 -10.31
CA PHE A 19 -3.96 8.04 -10.70
C PHE A 19 -3.56 8.75 -12.01
N ARG A 20 -4.53 8.93 -12.91
CA ARG A 20 -4.38 9.70 -14.15
C ARG A 20 -4.14 11.20 -13.88
N ARG A 21 -4.78 11.76 -12.85
CA ARG A 21 -4.65 13.18 -12.44
C ARG A 21 -3.41 13.49 -11.60
N MET A 22 -2.98 12.59 -10.70
CA MET A 22 -1.71 12.72 -9.96
C MET A 22 -0.52 12.70 -10.91
N ARG A 23 -0.58 11.84 -11.95
CA ARG A 23 0.33 11.90 -13.09
C ARG A 23 0.33 13.33 -13.65
N GLY A 24 -0.83 13.93 -13.90
CA GLY A 24 -0.97 15.29 -14.46
C GLY A 24 -0.40 16.46 -13.63
N ARG A 25 -0.61 16.51 -12.30
CA ARG A 25 -0.09 17.63 -11.47
C ARG A 25 1.43 17.57 -11.23
N PHE A 26 1.96 16.37 -11.03
CA PHE A 26 3.42 16.17 -10.98
C PHE A 26 4.05 16.39 -12.36
N PHE A 27 3.40 15.89 -13.42
CA PHE A 27 3.79 16.17 -14.80
C PHE A 27 3.71 17.66 -15.11
N GLY A 28 2.77 18.43 -14.53
CA GLY A 28 2.67 19.87 -14.72
C GLY A 28 3.86 20.65 -14.13
N ARG A 29 4.23 20.39 -12.87
CA ARG A 29 5.43 21.01 -12.26
C ARG A 29 6.71 20.59 -12.98
N PHE A 30 6.78 19.32 -13.36
CA PHE A 30 7.89 18.75 -14.10
C PHE A 30 8.01 19.30 -15.52
N LEU A 31 6.89 19.46 -16.23
CA LEU A 31 6.81 20.06 -17.56
C LEU A 31 7.14 21.56 -17.50
N ALA A 32 6.83 22.24 -16.39
CA ALA A 32 7.25 23.61 -16.16
C ALA A 32 8.78 23.74 -15.98
N PHE A 33 9.41 22.87 -15.16
CA PHE A 33 10.88 22.84 -15.04
C PHE A 33 11.56 22.44 -16.36
N PHE A 34 10.99 21.46 -17.06
CA PHE A 34 11.46 21.01 -18.38
C PHE A 34 11.33 22.12 -19.42
N GLY A 35 10.20 22.85 -19.42
CA GLY A 35 9.97 24.00 -20.28
C GLY A 35 10.92 25.15 -19.99
N LEU A 36 11.17 25.46 -18.71
CA LEU A 36 12.15 26.47 -18.29
C LEU A 36 13.57 26.09 -18.71
N PHE A 37 13.93 24.81 -18.60
CA PHE A 37 15.23 24.29 -19.03
C PHE A 37 15.41 24.38 -20.55
N ILE A 38 14.39 23.97 -21.33
CA ILE A 38 14.39 24.17 -22.79
C ILE A 38 14.51 25.66 -23.12
N PHE A 39 13.76 26.51 -22.44
CA PHE A 39 13.81 27.96 -22.67
C PHE A 39 15.19 28.55 -22.40
N LEU A 40 15.84 28.19 -21.28
CA LEU A 40 17.22 28.60 -20.96
C LEU A 40 18.22 28.06 -21.98
N SER A 41 18.05 26.80 -22.41
CA SER A 41 18.91 26.16 -23.41
C SER A 41 18.79 26.83 -24.78
N VAL A 42 17.57 27.16 -25.21
CA VAL A 42 17.28 27.92 -26.44
C VAL A 42 17.78 29.37 -26.33
N SER A 43 17.63 30.01 -25.16
CA SER A 43 18.11 31.38 -24.95
C SER A 43 19.64 31.47 -24.98
N ALA A 44 20.33 30.54 -24.31
CA ALA A 44 21.80 30.43 -24.38
C ALA A 44 22.27 30.13 -25.81
N SER A 45 21.48 29.33 -26.54
CA SER A 45 21.72 29.01 -27.94
C SER A 45 21.64 30.23 -28.86
N LEU A 46 20.62 31.06 -28.69
CA LEU A 46 20.43 32.29 -29.43
C LEU A 46 21.51 33.33 -29.09
N LEU A 47 21.90 33.44 -27.82
CA LEU A 47 22.98 34.33 -27.38
C LEU A 47 24.34 33.91 -27.96
N LEU A 48 24.62 32.60 -27.96
CA LEU A 48 25.85 32.08 -28.57
C LEU A 48 25.85 32.31 -30.08
N PHE A 49 24.73 32.07 -30.76
CA PHE A 49 24.58 32.36 -32.19
C PHE A 49 24.80 33.84 -32.49
N TRP A 50 24.17 34.73 -31.72
CA TRP A 50 24.37 36.18 -31.85
C TRP A 50 25.84 36.58 -31.62
N PHE A 51 26.48 36.01 -30.60
CA PHE A 51 27.90 36.23 -30.32
C PHE A 51 28.81 35.70 -31.44
N ILE A 52 28.48 34.54 -32.03
CA ILE A 52 29.18 33.99 -33.20
C ILE A 52 28.99 34.91 -34.40
N VAL A 53 27.76 35.35 -34.72
CA VAL A 53 27.48 36.26 -35.85
C VAL A 53 28.22 37.59 -35.68
N ALA A 54 28.25 38.13 -34.45
CA ALA A 54 29.00 39.34 -34.11
C ALA A 54 30.52 39.14 -34.23
N GLY A 55 31.05 37.99 -33.78
CA GLY A 55 32.47 37.65 -33.85
C GLY A 55 32.95 37.23 -35.25
N PHE A 56 32.06 36.71 -36.10
CA PHE A 56 32.35 36.25 -37.46
C PHE A 56 32.39 37.40 -38.48
N GLY A 57 32.12 38.64 -38.05
CA GLY A 57 32.14 39.81 -38.94
C GLY A 57 31.19 39.68 -40.13
N LEU A 58 29.97 39.15 -39.90
CA LEU A 58 28.85 39.38 -40.81
C LEU A 58 28.38 40.85 -40.79
N LEU A 59 28.83 41.62 -39.79
CA LEU A 59 29.05 43.06 -39.87
C LEU A 59 30.39 43.30 -40.57
N PRO A 60 30.49 44.23 -41.53
CA PRO A 60 31.62 44.30 -42.47
C PRO A 60 32.99 44.30 -41.75
N GLY A 61 33.77 43.20 -41.89
CA GLY A 61 35.21 43.17 -41.56
C GLY A 61 35.82 42.03 -40.72
N GLY A 62 35.22 40.83 -40.54
CA GLY A 62 35.79 39.76 -39.68
C GLY A 62 36.26 38.49 -40.40
N ALA A 63 37.41 37.95 -39.99
CA ALA A 63 38.04 36.74 -40.54
C ALA A 63 37.26 35.44 -40.23
N HIS A 64 37.26 34.47 -41.16
CA HIS A 64 36.55 33.19 -41.05
C HIS A 64 37.40 32.08 -40.40
N PRO A 65 37.12 31.63 -39.17
CA PRO A 65 37.73 30.42 -38.64
C PRO A 65 36.98 29.17 -39.13
N GLY A 66 37.65 28.33 -39.93
CA GLY A 66 37.12 27.07 -40.48
C GLY A 66 37.17 25.88 -39.51
N PHE A 67 36.40 25.92 -38.41
CA PHE A 67 36.28 24.80 -37.46
C PHE A 67 34.81 24.34 -37.29
N PRO A 68 34.53 23.06 -36.96
CA PRO A 68 33.17 22.48 -36.87
C PRO A 68 32.36 22.91 -35.63
N PHE A 69 32.30 24.21 -35.36
CA PHE A 69 31.49 24.80 -34.29
C PHE A 69 29.97 24.53 -34.36
N PRO A 70 29.30 24.53 -35.53
CA PRO A 70 27.86 24.23 -35.57
C PRO A 70 27.56 22.77 -35.16
N PHE A 71 28.46 21.84 -35.49
CA PHE A 71 28.34 20.45 -35.04
C PHE A 71 28.54 20.31 -33.53
N ALA A 72 29.56 20.97 -32.97
CA ALA A 72 29.80 20.95 -31.51
C ALA A 72 28.60 21.48 -30.71
N PHE A 73 27.94 22.51 -31.23
CA PHE A 73 26.77 23.11 -30.62
C PHE A 73 25.52 22.21 -30.67
N VAL A 74 25.24 21.59 -31.81
CA VAL A 74 24.13 20.63 -31.94
C VAL A 74 24.35 19.42 -31.02
N CYS A 75 25.59 18.92 -30.93
CA CYS A 75 25.96 17.86 -29.98
C CYS A 75 25.76 18.28 -28.52
N PHE A 76 26.10 19.52 -28.17
CA PHE A 76 25.86 20.06 -26.82
C PHE A 76 24.36 20.16 -26.49
N LEU A 77 23.53 20.63 -27.43
CA LEU A 77 22.08 20.66 -27.25
C LEU A 77 21.47 19.25 -27.08
N LEU A 78 21.88 18.30 -27.91
CA LEU A 78 21.41 16.91 -27.84
C LEU A 78 21.81 16.24 -26.52
N THR A 79 23.03 16.46 -26.04
CA THR A 79 23.47 15.91 -24.74
C THR A 79 22.67 16.49 -23.58
N LEU A 80 22.33 17.78 -23.59
CA LEU A 80 21.45 18.38 -22.58
C LEU A 80 20.04 17.79 -22.60
N VAL A 81 19.46 17.56 -23.78
CA VAL A 81 18.15 16.91 -23.92
C VAL A 81 18.19 15.48 -23.37
N VAL A 82 19.22 14.69 -23.73
CA VAL A 82 19.40 13.32 -23.25
C VAL A 82 19.60 13.27 -21.74
N VAL A 83 20.41 14.17 -21.18
CA VAL A 83 20.61 14.27 -19.72
C VAL A 83 19.31 14.64 -19.01
N SER A 84 18.56 15.61 -19.54
CA SER A 84 17.25 16.00 -19.00
C SER A 84 16.26 14.83 -19.02
N LEU A 85 16.17 14.10 -20.13
CA LEU A 85 15.33 12.89 -20.26
C LEU A 85 15.77 11.77 -19.29
N GLY A 86 17.07 11.64 -19.04
CA GLY A 86 17.65 10.68 -18.10
C GLY A 86 17.38 11.01 -16.63
N ILE A 87 17.34 12.29 -16.27
CA ILE A 87 16.95 12.76 -14.92
C ILE A 87 15.43 12.58 -14.73
N ALA A 88 14.68 12.96 -15.77
CA ALA A 88 13.23 12.85 -15.85
C ALA A 88 12.70 11.43 -15.60
N SER A 89 13.22 10.47 -16.35
CA SER A 89 12.85 9.04 -16.24
C SER A 89 13.21 8.46 -14.87
N ARG A 90 14.37 8.81 -14.31
CA ARG A 90 14.79 8.35 -12.98
C ARG A 90 13.95 8.91 -11.84
N GLY A 91 13.47 10.14 -11.95
CA GLY A 91 12.57 10.73 -10.94
C GLY A 91 11.23 10.00 -10.84
N LEU A 92 10.66 9.64 -12.01
CA LEU A 92 9.37 8.97 -12.09
C LEU A 92 9.40 7.52 -11.55
N GLY A 93 10.49 6.80 -11.85
CA GLY A 93 10.68 5.42 -11.34
C GLY A 93 10.82 5.34 -9.82
N ARG A 94 11.40 6.37 -9.18
CA ARG A 94 11.58 6.40 -7.72
C ARG A 94 10.29 6.68 -6.93
N MET A 95 9.25 7.19 -7.58
CA MET A 95 7.95 7.48 -6.95
C MET A 95 6.90 6.41 -7.24
N THR A 96 6.90 5.87 -8.45
CA THR A 96 5.87 4.89 -8.90
C THR A 96 6.08 3.51 -8.29
N ALA A 97 7.32 3.01 -8.27
CA ALA A 97 7.60 1.67 -7.76
C ALA A 97 7.21 1.44 -6.28
N PRO A 98 7.48 2.37 -5.33
CA PRO A 98 7.02 2.21 -3.95
C PRO A 98 5.50 2.26 -3.78
N LEU A 99 4.79 2.99 -4.66
CA LEU A 99 3.33 3.10 -4.60
C LEU A 99 2.67 1.82 -5.11
N ASP A 100 3.19 1.23 -6.19
CA ASP A 100 2.70 -0.06 -6.69
C ASP A 100 2.87 -1.17 -5.65
N GLN A 101 4.02 -1.21 -4.96
CA GLN A 101 4.24 -2.12 -3.83
C GLN A 101 3.21 -1.94 -2.71
N MET A 102 2.78 -0.70 -2.46
CA MET A 102 1.79 -0.41 -1.42
C MET A 102 0.38 -0.83 -1.83
N ILE A 103 0.05 -0.67 -3.11
CA ILE A 103 -1.20 -1.13 -3.69
C ILE A 103 -1.31 -2.65 -3.58
N ASP A 104 -0.26 -3.37 -3.95
CA ASP A 104 -0.21 -4.83 -3.81
C ASP A 104 -0.30 -5.27 -2.35
N ALA A 105 0.43 -4.58 -1.45
CA ALA A 105 0.40 -4.86 -0.03
C ALA A 105 -0.99 -4.63 0.59
N ALA A 106 -1.67 -3.54 0.23
CA ALA A 106 -3.03 -3.26 0.66
C ALA A 106 -4.01 -4.34 0.17
N GLY A 107 -3.81 -4.85 -1.05
CA GLY A 107 -4.56 -5.98 -1.57
C GLY A 107 -4.39 -7.26 -0.75
N ARG A 108 -3.16 -7.56 -0.29
CA ARG A 108 -2.89 -8.71 0.59
C ARG A 108 -3.52 -8.55 1.97
N VAL A 109 -3.43 -7.35 2.55
CA VAL A 109 -4.10 -7.03 3.82
C VAL A 109 -5.62 -7.18 3.68
N ALA A 110 -6.22 -6.71 2.59
CA ALA A 110 -7.65 -6.90 2.31
C ALA A 110 -8.05 -8.38 2.16
N ALA A 111 -7.12 -9.23 1.70
CA ALA A 111 -7.31 -10.68 1.63
C ALA A 111 -7.07 -11.41 2.97
N GLY A 112 -6.75 -10.68 4.05
CA GLY A 112 -6.54 -11.23 5.40
C GLY A 112 -5.08 -11.50 5.77
N ASP A 113 -4.11 -11.20 4.90
CA ASP A 113 -2.69 -11.30 5.24
C ASP A 113 -2.20 -10.00 5.90
N TYR A 114 -2.38 -9.93 7.22
CA TYR A 114 -1.96 -8.78 8.04
C TYR A 114 -0.46 -8.79 8.38
N SER A 115 0.28 -9.85 8.02
CA SER A 115 1.74 -9.93 8.23
C SER A 115 2.52 -9.13 7.20
N THR A 116 1.87 -8.75 6.09
CA THR A 116 2.46 -7.97 5.01
C THR A 116 3.02 -6.63 5.52
N ARG A 117 4.24 -6.28 5.08
CA ARG A 117 4.90 -5.00 5.35
C ARG A 117 5.44 -4.39 4.06
N VAL A 118 5.49 -3.06 4.01
CA VAL A 118 6.07 -2.29 2.89
C VAL A 118 7.38 -1.64 3.34
N THR A 119 8.42 -1.69 2.50
CA THR A 119 9.68 -1.03 2.81
C THR A 119 9.55 0.49 2.69
N GLU A 120 10.07 1.24 3.67
CA GLU A 120 10.09 2.70 3.68
C GLU A 120 11.11 3.27 2.69
N ARG A 121 10.81 3.23 1.39
CA ARG A 121 11.65 3.79 0.32
C ARG A 121 10.96 4.95 -0.39
N GLY A 122 11.75 5.77 -1.08
CA GLY A 122 11.26 6.90 -1.86
C GLY A 122 11.26 8.23 -1.10
N PRO A 123 10.55 9.25 -1.62
CA PRO A 123 10.42 10.57 -1.00
C PRO A 123 9.86 10.54 0.42
N ARG A 124 10.01 11.63 1.17
CA ARG A 124 9.59 11.72 2.58
C ARG A 124 8.12 11.34 2.76
N GLU A 125 7.26 11.85 1.89
CA GLU A 125 5.81 11.65 1.90
C GLU A 125 5.46 10.17 1.71
N VAL A 126 6.14 9.49 0.80
CA VAL A 126 5.96 8.05 0.53
C VAL A 126 6.42 7.21 1.71
N ARG A 127 7.54 7.55 2.35
CA ARG A 127 8.00 6.86 3.56
C ARG A 127 7.05 7.06 4.75
N THR A 128 6.49 8.26 4.90
CA THR A 128 5.47 8.53 5.93
C THR A 128 4.22 7.67 5.71
N LEU A 129 3.76 7.54 4.46
CA LEU A 129 2.64 6.67 4.12
C LEU A 129 2.98 5.19 4.40
N ALA A 130 4.18 4.72 4.04
CA ALA A 130 4.64 3.37 4.34
C ALA A 130 4.62 3.08 5.86
N ARG A 131 5.07 4.03 6.69
CA ARG A 131 4.98 3.92 8.15
C ARG A 131 3.55 3.81 8.65
N ALA A 132 2.67 4.68 8.17
CA ALA A 132 1.26 4.65 8.55
C ALA A 132 0.60 3.32 8.15
N PHE A 133 0.89 2.82 6.95
CA PHE A 133 0.41 1.52 6.46
C PHE A 133 0.92 0.35 7.33
N ASN A 134 2.22 0.32 7.64
CA ASN A 134 2.80 -0.72 8.47
C ASN A 134 2.20 -0.72 9.89
N GLY A 135 2.01 0.46 10.49
CA GLY A 135 1.39 0.59 11.81
C GLY A 135 -0.09 0.17 11.80
N MET A 136 -0.84 0.46 10.74
CA MET A 136 -2.21 -0.04 10.57
C MET A 136 -2.24 -1.57 10.45
N SER A 137 -1.35 -2.15 9.64
CA SER A 137 -1.26 -3.60 9.42
C SER A 137 -0.86 -4.34 10.71
N GLU A 138 0.05 -3.77 11.50
CA GLU A 138 0.42 -4.29 12.81
C GLU A 138 -0.74 -4.30 13.80
N ARG A 139 -1.52 -3.21 13.88
CA ARG A 139 -2.72 -3.18 14.73
C ARG A 139 -3.74 -4.21 14.30
N LEU A 140 -3.98 -4.34 12.99
CA LEU A 140 -4.93 -5.32 12.46
C LEU A 140 -4.49 -6.75 12.75
N GLN A 141 -3.20 -7.04 12.64
CA GLN A 141 -2.62 -8.32 13.03
C GLN A 141 -2.83 -8.59 14.53
N ALA A 142 -2.55 -7.61 15.39
CA ALA A 142 -2.75 -7.75 16.83
C ALA A 142 -4.22 -8.01 17.20
N HIS A 143 -5.16 -7.30 16.56
CA HIS A 143 -6.60 -7.54 16.73
C HIS A 143 -7.02 -8.94 16.26
N ASP A 144 -6.51 -9.42 15.13
CA ASP A 144 -6.82 -10.77 14.64
C ASP A 144 -6.27 -11.85 15.59
N GLU A 145 -5.04 -11.68 16.07
CA GLU A 145 -4.44 -12.59 17.05
C GLU A 145 -5.24 -12.61 18.37
N GLN A 146 -5.67 -11.44 18.86
CA GLN A 146 -6.50 -11.34 20.06
C GLN A 146 -7.85 -12.03 19.86
N ARG A 147 -8.52 -11.79 18.73
CA ARG A 147 -9.78 -12.46 18.38
C ARG A 147 -9.61 -13.99 18.36
N ARG A 148 -8.55 -14.51 17.74
CA ARG A 148 -8.27 -15.95 17.67
C ARG A 148 -8.01 -16.55 19.06
N ARG A 149 -7.25 -15.85 19.91
CA ARG A 149 -7.00 -16.29 21.30
C ARG A 149 -8.31 -16.33 22.09
N MET A 150 -9.11 -15.27 22.03
CA MET A 150 -10.41 -15.22 22.68
C MET A 150 -11.33 -16.37 22.23
N MET A 151 -11.39 -16.67 20.92
CA MET A 151 -12.16 -17.81 20.43
C MET A 151 -11.65 -19.16 20.95
N ALA A 152 -10.33 -19.32 21.07
CA ALA A 152 -9.73 -20.53 21.62
C ALA A 152 -10.04 -20.68 23.12
N ASP A 153 -9.93 -19.60 23.88
CA ASP A 153 -10.23 -19.56 25.31
C ASP A 153 -11.71 -19.88 25.56
N VAL A 154 -12.61 -19.26 24.81
CA VAL A 154 -14.06 -19.57 24.85
C VAL A 154 -14.33 -21.04 24.56
N ALA A 155 -13.73 -21.59 23.51
CA ALA A 155 -13.90 -23.00 23.17
C ALA A 155 -13.39 -23.93 24.29
N HIS A 156 -12.33 -23.52 25.00
CA HIS A 156 -11.80 -24.27 26.14
C HIS A 156 -12.75 -24.23 27.34
N GLU A 157 -13.23 -23.04 27.72
CA GLU A 157 -14.14 -22.84 28.86
C GLU A 157 -15.48 -23.56 28.66
N LEU A 158 -15.97 -23.67 27.42
CA LEU A 158 -17.21 -24.41 27.12
C LEU A 158 -17.02 -25.93 27.10
N ARG A 159 -15.82 -26.43 26.76
CA ARG A 159 -15.55 -27.88 26.68
C ARG A 159 -15.65 -28.55 28.04
N THR A 160 -15.16 -27.92 29.09
CA THR A 160 -15.13 -28.48 30.46
C THR A 160 -16.53 -28.81 31.00
N PRO A 161 -17.48 -27.86 31.11
CA PRO A 161 -18.83 -28.16 31.60
C PRO A 161 -19.57 -29.12 30.67
N LEU A 162 -19.33 -29.06 29.35
CA LEU A 162 -19.90 -30.03 28.42
C LEU A 162 -19.41 -31.46 28.69
N ALA A 163 -18.11 -31.63 28.95
CA ALA A 163 -17.53 -32.92 29.31
C ALA A 163 -18.06 -33.43 30.66
N VAL A 164 -18.30 -32.53 31.63
CA VAL A 164 -18.93 -32.88 32.91
C VAL A 164 -20.36 -33.38 32.70
N ILE A 165 -21.16 -32.69 31.87
CA ILE A 165 -22.53 -33.13 31.54
C ILE A 165 -22.50 -34.50 30.87
N GLN A 166 -21.63 -34.69 29.88
CA GLN A 166 -21.48 -35.96 29.17
C GLN A 166 -21.07 -37.11 30.11
N GLY A 167 -20.03 -36.91 30.94
CA GLY A 167 -19.57 -37.94 31.87
C GLY A 167 -20.61 -38.31 32.94
N ASN A 168 -21.39 -37.35 33.43
CA ASN A 168 -22.50 -37.63 34.35
C ASN A 168 -23.62 -38.41 33.66
N LEU A 169 -23.97 -38.06 32.42
CA LEU A 169 -24.97 -38.80 31.63
C LEU A 169 -24.50 -40.23 31.34
N GLU A 170 -23.24 -40.43 30.98
CA GLU A 170 -22.63 -41.76 30.81
C GLU A 170 -22.70 -42.57 32.10
N GLY A 171 -22.32 -41.99 33.25
CA GLY A 171 -22.42 -42.67 34.55
C GLY A 171 -23.85 -43.04 34.95
N LEU A 172 -24.86 -42.25 34.57
CA LEU A 172 -26.28 -42.60 34.74
C LEU A 172 -26.71 -43.74 33.81
N LEU A 173 -26.21 -43.78 32.57
CA LEU A 173 -26.49 -44.85 31.61
C LEU A 173 -25.88 -46.18 32.06
N ASP A 174 -24.64 -46.15 32.53
CA ASP A 174 -23.87 -47.29 33.00
C ASP A 174 -24.27 -47.76 34.41
N GLN A 175 -25.26 -47.10 35.05
CA GLN A 175 -25.75 -47.39 36.40
C GLN A 175 -24.69 -47.21 37.50
N VAL A 176 -23.63 -46.46 37.22
CA VAL A 176 -22.63 -46.03 38.22
C VAL A 176 -23.24 -44.98 39.15
N TYR A 177 -24.10 -44.10 38.62
CA TYR A 177 -24.86 -43.11 39.37
C TYR A 177 -26.36 -43.45 39.43
N PRO A 178 -27.05 -43.17 40.55
CA PRO A 178 -28.49 -43.37 40.66
C PRO A 178 -29.24 -42.37 39.77
N ARG A 179 -30.27 -42.86 39.07
CA ARG A 179 -31.17 -42.04 38.24
C ARG A 179 -32.25 -41.38 39.09
N ASP A 180 -31.82 -40.51 40.00
CA ASP A 180 -32.70 -39.76 40.88
C ASP A 180 -32.83 -38.29 40.45
N ASP A 181 -33.81 -37.61 41.04
CA ASP A 181 -34.09 -36.21 40.76
C ASP A 181 -32.90 -35.31 41.13
N ALA A 182 -32.04 -35.72 42.06
CA ALA A 182 -30.87 -34.95 42.48
C ALA A 182 -29.81 -34.86 41.38
N HIS A 183 -29.44 -35.99 40.75
CA HIS A 183 -28.47 -35.98 39.65
C HIS A 183 -29.01 -35.29 38.40
N LEU A 184 -30.30 -35.51 38.09
CA LEU A 184 -30.97 -34.83 36.97
C LEU A 184 -31.06 -33.31 37.19
N ALA A 185 -31.33 -32.86 38.42
CA ALA A 185 -31.32 -31.44 38.77
C ALA A 185 -29.92 -30.83 38.64
N SER A 186 -28.86 -31.55 39.05
CA SER A 186 -27.47 -31.11 38.88
C SER A 186 -27.11 -30.93 37.40
N LEU A 187 -27.45 -31.90 36.55
CA LEU A 187 -27.25 -31.80 35.10
C LEU A 187 -28.01 -30.63 34.48
N LEU A 188 -29.25 -30.41 34.91
CA LEU A 188 -30.06 -29.28 34.45
C LEU A 188 -29.42 -27.94 34.85
N GLU A 189 -28.86 -27.83 36.06
CA GLU A 189 -28.17 -26.61 36.48
C GLU A 189 -26.91 -26.34 35.65
N GLU A 190 -26.13 -27.37 35.32
CA GLU A 190 -24.96 -27.26 34.44
C GLU A 190 -25.35 -26.78 33.03
N THR A 191 -26.47 -27.27 32.48
CA THR A 191 -26.98 -26.79 31.17
C THR A 191 -27.46 -25.34 31.21
N ARG A 192 -28.03 -24.90 32.35
CA ARG A 192 -28.42 -23.50 32.55
C ARG A 192 -27.20 -22.59 32.65
N LEU A 193 -26.15 -23.04 33.33
CA LEU A 193 -24.87 -22.33 33.38
C LEU A 193 -24.29 -22.13 31.98
N LEU A 194 -24.21 -23.20 31.19
CA LEU A 194 -23.77 -23.12 29.79
C LEU A 194 -24.62 -22.15 28.96
N THR A 195 -25.94 -22.17 29.14
CA THR A 195 -26.86 -21.25 28.44
C THR A 195 -26.57 -19.79 28.80
N ARG A 196 -26.32 -19.48 30.08
CA ARG A 196 -25.94 -18.12 30.52
C ARG A 196 -24.62 -17.68 29.89
N LEU A 197 -23.60 -18.54 29.91
CA LEU A 197 -22.30 -18.25 29.29
C LEU A 197 -22.42 -17.95 27.79
N VAL A 198 -23.23 -18.71 27.06
CA VAL A 198 -23.46 -18.47 25.63
C VAL A 198 -24.14 -17.12 25.40
N GLU A 199 -25.12 -16.73 26.24
CA GLU A 199 -25.77 -15.43 26.09
C GLU A 199 -24.91 -14.25 26.52
N ASP A 200 -24.04 -14.43 27.52
CA ASP A 200 -23.04 -13.43 27.87
C ASP A 200 -22.08 -13.20 26.69
N LEU A 201 -21.60 -14.28 26.05
CA LEU A 201 -20.75 -14.20 24.86
C LEU A 201 -21.45 -13.54 23.67
N ARG A 202 -22.73 -13.87 23.44
CA ARG A 202 -23.54 -13.23 22.39
C ARG A 202 -23.71 -11.74 22.65
N THR A 203 -23.96 -11.36 23.90
CA THR A 203 -24.10 -9.95 24.30
C THR A 203 -22.81 -9.19 24.05
N LEU A 204 -21.66 -9.77 24.43
CA LEU A 204 -20.35 -9.20 24.15
C LEU A 204 -20.11 -9.03 22.64
N ALA A 205 -20.36 -10.07 21.85
CA ALA A 205 -20.16 -10.05 20.39
C ALA A 205 -21.07 -9.07 19.63
N LEU A 206 -22.19 -8.65 20.22
CA LEU A 206 -23.11 -7.65 19.65
C LEU A 206 -22.84 -6.22 20.16
N SER A 207 -22.03 -6.08 21.21
CA SER A 207 -21.71 -4.78 21.84
C SER A 207 -20.44 -4.12 21.29
N GLU A 208 -19.63 -4.87 20.53
CA GLU A 208 -18.52 -4.37 19.70
C GLU A 208 -18.97 -4.17 18.24
#